data_AF-A0A080LVQ9-F1
#
_entry.id   AF-A0A080LVQ9-F1
#
_cell.length_a   1.000
_cell.length_b   1.000
_cell.length_c   1.000
_cell.angle_alpha   90.00
_cell.angle_beta   90.00
_cell.angle_gamma   90.00
#
_symmetry.space_group_name_H-M   'P 1'
#
loop_
_entity.id
_entity.type
_entity.pdbx_description
1 polymer ?
#
loop_
_entity_poly.entity_id
_entity_poly.type
_entity_poly.pdbx_seq_one_letter_code
_entity_poly.pdbx_strand_id
1 'polypeptide(L)'
;MLALENTDCRVREGRPISPGFLFATLLWHQVLANWEPLKARGEPAIPSLFLAMDEVLDVQAEKLAITRRIAGDIKDIWALQPRFEQRSGKRPYGVLQQPRFKAGYDFLLLRVESGEIDPAVGEWWTAFLDASNEARAAMLLPAAPGEPKKRRRRRRPPADASQDAKPPE
;
A
#
# COMPACT_ATOMS: atom_id res chain seq x y z
N MET A 1 -2.69 12.17 -18.12
CA MET A 1 -1.45 12.63 -18.80
C MET A 1 -0.36 13.07 -17.83
N LEU A 2 -0.67 13.39 -16.56
CA LEU A 2 0.32 13.94 -15.61
C LEU A 2 1.32 12.87 -15.08
N ALA A 3 1.02 11.57 -15.16
CA ALA A 3 1.86 10.54 -14.55
C ALA A 3 3.02 10.08 -15.45
N LEU A 4 2.74 9.89 -16.74
CA LEU A 4 3.78 9.68 -17.75
C LEU A 4 4.65 10.93 -17.92
N GLU A 5 4.05 12.14 -17.90
CA GLU A 5 4.82 13.38 -17.94
C GLU A 5 5.78 13.52 -16.75
N ASN A 6 5.38 13.13 -15.54
CA ASN A 6 6.27 13.17 -14.36
C ASN A 6 7.39 12.11 -14.40
N THR A 7 7.13 10.95 -15.02
CA THR A 7 8.16 9.91 -15.23
C THR A 7 9.13 10.34 -16.31
N ASP A 8 8.63 10.88 -17.42
CA ASP A 8 9.42 11.48 -18.50
C ASP A 8 10.20 12.72 -18.04
N CYS A 9 9.63 13.55 -17.16
CA CYS A 9 10.33 14.70 -16.59
C CYS A 9 11.49 14.23 -15.71
N ARG A 10 11.32 13.15 -14.93
CA ARG A 10 12.42 12.56 -14.13
C ARG A 10 13.55 12.00 -14.99
N VAL A 11 13.20 11.31 -16.08
CA VAL A 11 14.20 10.84 -17.05
C VAL A 11 14.93 12.02 -17.69
N ARG A 12 14.20 13.09 -18.08
CA ARG A 12 14.77 14.34 -18.60
C ARG A 12 15.61 15.12 -17.57
N GLU A 13 15.27 15.03 -16.28
CA GLU A 13 16.02 15.58 -15.15
C GLU A 13 17.24 14.72 -14.77
N GLY A 14 17.53 13.63 -15.49
CA GLY A 14 18.66 12.73 -15.20
C GLY A 14 18.48 11.87 -13.95
N ARG A 15 17.25 11.75 -13.43
CA ARG A 15 16.94 10.90 -12.27
C ARG A 15 16.65 9.47 -12.75
N PRO A 16 17.41 8.46 -12.32
CA PRO A 16 17.24 7.09 -12.79
C PRO A 16 15.88 6.52 -12.35
N ILE A 17 15.21 5.81 -13.25
CA ILE A 17 14.05 4.98 -12.91
C ILE A 17 14.53 3.78 -12.10
N SER A 18 13.87 3.50 -10.98
CA SER A 18 14.19 2.32 -10.17
C SER A 18 13.83 1.04 -10.93
N PRO A 19 14.74 0.06 -11.04
CA PRO A 19 14.43 -1.25 -11.62
C PRO A 19 13.23 -1.93 -10.96
N GLY A 20 13.06 -1.77 -9.64
CA GLY A 20 11.90 -2.32 -8.92
C GLY A 20 10.58 -1.71 -9.36
N PHE A 21 10.55 -0.42 -9.69
CA PHE A 21 9.35 0.21 -10.23
C PHE A 21 9.04 -0.30 -11.64
N LEU A 22 10.05 -0.39 -12.51
CA LEU A 22 9.88 -0.92 -13.87
C LEU A 22 9.32 -2.34 -13.86
N PHE A 23 9.88 -3.23 -13.05
CA PHE A 23 9.36 -4.60 -12.95
C PHE A 23 7.97 -4.64 -12.31
N ALA A 24 7.69 -3.80 -11.31
CA ALA A 24 6.37 -3.73 -10.69
C ALA A 24 5.28 -3.35 -11.70
N THR A 25 5.55 -2.40 -12.62
CA THR A 25 4.59 -2.03 -13.66
C THR A 25 4.42 -3.12 -14.71
N LEU A 26 5.52 -3.71 -15.20
CA LEU A 26 5.50 -4.72 -16.27
C LEU A 26 4.86 -6.05 -15.84
N LEU A 27 5.05 -6.47 -14.59
CA LEU A 27 4.61 -7.77 -14.10
C LEU A 27 3.23 -7.72 -13.43
N TRP A 28 2.61 -6.53 -13.32
CA TRP A 28 1.36 -6.36 -12.59
C TRP A 28 0.21 -7.22 -13.11
N HIS A 29 0.02 -7.29 -14.43
CA HIS A 29 -1.06 -8.09 -15.01
C HIS A 29 -0.92 -9.58 -14.71
N GLN A 30 0.31 -10.09 -14.51
CA GLN A 30 0.53 -11.48 -14.08
C GLN A 30 0.08 -11.65 -12.61
N VAL A 31 0.35 -10.66 -11.75
CA VAL A 31 -0.13 -10.69 -10.35
C VAL A 31 -1.66 -10.67 -10.31
N LEU A 32 -2.31 -9.84 -11.12
CA LEU A 32 -3.77 -9.82 -11.22
C LEU A 32 -4.34 -11.15 -11.68
N ALA A 33 -3.73 -11.78 -12.70
CA ALA A 33 -4.18 -13.08 -13.22
C ALA A 33 -4.17 -14.18 -12.14
N ASN A 34 -3.21 -14.14 -11.22
CA ASN A 34 -3.14 -15.10 -10.12
C ASN A 34 -4.01 -14.68 -8.93
N TRP A 35 -4.20 -13.38 -8.70
CA TRP A 35 -4.93 -12.85 -7.55
C TRP A 35 -6.46 -12.85 -7.72
N GLU A 36 -6.98 -12.55 -8.92
CA GLU A 36 -8.42 -12.49 -9.17
C GLU A 36 -9.15 -13.81 -8.88
N PRO A 37 -8.62 -14.99 -9.29
CA PRO A 37 -9.22 -16.27 -8.95
C PRO A 37 -9.26 -16.53 -7.44
N LEU A 38 -8.22 -16.14 -6.70
CA LEU A 38 -8.15 -16.28 -5.24
C LEU A 38 -9.24 -15.44 -4.56
N LYS A 39 -9.42 -14.18 -5.01
CA LYS A 39 -10.49 -13.31 -4.54
C LYS A 39 -11.88 -13.88 -4.85
N ALA A 40 -12.07 -14.42 -6.06
CA ALA A 40 -13.34 -15.02 -6.47
C ALA A 40 -13.73 -16.23 -5.61
N ARG A 41 -12.75 -16.96 -5.07
CA ARG A 41 -12.96 -18.04 -4.09
C ARG A 41 -13.33 -17.56 -2.68
N GLY A 42 -13.35 -16.25 -2.44
CA GLY A 42 -13.61 -15.67 -1.12
C GLY A 42 -12.42 -15.73 -0.17
N GLU A 43 -11.21 -15.97 -0.68
CA GLU A 43 -10.02 -15.95 0.15
C GLU A 43 -9.67 -14.52 0.63
N PRO A 44 -8.99 -14.37 1.78
CA PRO A 44 -8.60 -13.06 2.27
C PRO A 44 -7.71 -12.30 1.28
N ALA A 45 -8.20 -11.14 0.81
CA ALA A 45 -7.59 -10.38 -0.28
C ALA A 45 -6.09 -10.08 -0.11
N ILE A 46 -5.65 -9.66 1.09
CA ILE A 46 -4.24 -9.30 1.34
C ILE A 46 -3.33 -10.53 1.36
N PRO A 47 -3.59 -11.59 2.16
CA PRO A 47 -2.82 -12.84 2.06
C PRO A 47 -2.76 -13.41 0.64
N SER A 48 -3.88 -13.46 -0.07
CA SER A 48 -3.93 -13.95 -1.45
C SER A 48 -3.12 -13.10 -2.41
N LEU A 49 -3.05 -11.79 -2.19
CA LEU A 49 -2.19 -10.92 -2.99
C LEU A 49 -0.72 -11.29 -2.80
N PHE A 50 -0.25 -11.44 -1.56
CA PHE A 50 1.15 -11.82 -1.31
C PHE A 50 1.51 -13.17 -1.92
N LEU A 51 0.60 -14.15 -1.88
CA LEU A 51 0.79 -15.43 -2.57
C LEU A 51 0.96 -15.24 -4.08
N ALA A 52 0.10 -14.44 -4.72
CA ALA A 52 0.20 -14.14 -6.13
C ALA A 52 1.50 -13.40 -6.49
N MET A 53 1.97 -12.49 -5.63
CA MET A 53 3.26 -11.81 -5.83
C MET A 53 4.44 -12.78 -5.79
N ASP A 54 4.43 -13.70 -4.83
CA ASP A 54 5.49 -14.70 -4.65
C ASP A 54 5.58 -15.61 -5.89
N GLU A 55 4.44 -16.14 -6.33
CA GLU A 55 4.37 -17.02 -7.51
C GLU A 55 4.89 -16.33 -8.79
N VAL A 56 4.47 -15.08 -9.04
CA VAL A 56 4.96 -14.32 -10.20
C VAL A 56 6.47 -14.07 -10.11
N LEU A 57 6.97 -13.69 -8.94
CA LEU A 57 8.40 -13.39 -8.77
C LEU A 57 9.27 -14.65 -8.87
N ASP A 58 8.79 -15.81 -8.39
CA ASP A 58 9.50 -17.07 -8.50
C ASP A 58 9.64 -17.50 -9.97
N VAL A 59 8.56 -17.42 -10.76
CA VAL A 59 8.59 -17.70 -12.21
C VAL A 59 9.53 -16.75 -12.96
N GLN A 60 9.57 -15.48 -12.56
CA GLN A 60 10.43 -14.48 -13.22
C GLN A 60 11.89 -14.57 -12.75
N ALA A 61 12.15 -15.01 -11.52
CA ALA A 61 13.51 -15.20 -10.99
C ALA A 61 14.29 -16.30 -11.74
N GLU A 62 13.60 -17.27 -12.34
CA GLU A 62 14.21 -18.28 -13.20
C GLU A 62 14.71 -17.72 -14.54
N LYS A 63 14.11 -16.62 -15.00
CA LYS A 63 14.33 -16.03 -16.33
C LYS A 63 15.13 -14.73 -16.29
N LEU A 64 15.07 -14.00 -15.18
CA LEU A 64 15.63 -12.68 -14.99
C LEU A 64 16.45 -12.66 -13.70
N ALA A 65 17.57 -11.93 -13.71
CA ALA A 65 18.40 -11.72 -12.52
C ALA A 65 17.74 -10.74 -11.52
N ILE A 66 16.55 -11.08 -11.01
CA ILE A 66 15.85 -10.30 -9.98
C ILE A 66 16.49 -10.60 -8.63
N THR A 67 17.26 -9.64 -8.11
CA THR A 67 17.84 -9.77 -6.76
C THR A 67 16.73 -9.71 -5.70
N ARG A 68 16.98 -10.32 -4.53
CA ARG A 68 16.06 -10.25 -3.37
C ARG A 68 15.68 -8.82 -3.00
N ARG A 69 16.60 -7.86 -3.17
CA ARG A 69 16.36 -6.44 -2.92
C ARG A 69 15.33 -5.86 -3.89
N ILE A 70 15.48 -6.14 -5.18
CA ILE A 70 14.53 -5.68 -6.20
C ILE A 70 13.17 -6.34 -5.99
N ALA A 71 13.13 -7.64 -5.70
CA ALA A 71 11.89 -8.34 -5.37
C ALA A 71 11.15 -7.71 -4.18
N GLY A 72 11.87 -7.32 -3.12
CA GLY A 72 11.28 -6.58 -1.99
C GLY A 72 10.65 -5.25 -2.41
N ASP A 73 11.36 -4.47 -3.22
CA ASP A 73 10.85 -3.19 -3.73
C ASP A 73 9.58 -3.36 -4.59
N ILE A 74 9.54 -4.40 -5.41
CA ILE A 74 8.37 -4.74 -6.23
C ILE A 74 7.17 -5.08 -5.34
N LYS A 75 7.36 -5.99 -4.36
CA LYS A 75 6.30 -6.41 -3.43
C LYS A 75 5.75 -5.23 -2.64
N ASP A 76 6.62 -4.33 -2.17
CA ASP A 76 6.20 -3.13 -1.45
C ASP A 76 5.31 -2.23 -2.32
N ILE A 77 5.66 -2.01 -3.59
CA ILE A 77 4.87 -1.20 -4.52
C ILE A 77 3.48 -1.83 -4.75
N TRP A 78 3.43 -3.14 -4.98
CA TRP A 78 2.18 -3.88 -5.16
C TRP A 78 1.31 -3.90 -3.89
N ALA A 79 1.93 -4.04 -2.71
CA ALA A 79 1.19 -4.14 -1.45
C ALA A 79 0.50 -2.84 -1.06
N LEU A 80 0.93 -1.71 -1.63
CA LEU A 80 0.26 -0.42 -1.48
C LEU A 80 -1.02 -0.33 -2.31
N GLN A 81 -1.14 -1.06 -3.42
CA GLN A 81 -2.24 -0.92 -4.37
C GLN A 81 -3.63 -1.08 -3.74
N PRO A 82 -3.94 -2.16 -2.98
CA PRO A 82 -5.25 -2.29 -2.34
C PRO A 82 -5.46 -1.30 -1.19
N ARG A 83 -4.38 -0.66 -0.70
CA ARG A 83 -4.44 0.30 0.41
C ARG A 83 -4.79 1.70 -0.08
N PHE A 84 -4.45 2.04 -1.34
CA PHE A 84 -4.88 3.28 -1.98
C PHE A 84 -6.40 3.36 -2.14
N GLU A 85 -7.08 2.23 -2.27
CA GLU A 85 -8.56 2.21 -2.33
C GLU A 85 -9.21 2.48 -0.96
N GLN A 86 -8.48 2.25 0.13
CA GLN A 86 -8.98 2.42 1.50
C GLN A 86 -8.86 3.87 2.00
N ARG A 87 -9.75 4.73 1.51
CA ARG A 87 -9.74 6.18 1.75
C ARG A 87 -10.44 6.65 3.05
N SER A 88 -10.77 5.72 3.95
CA SER A 88 -11.51 6.00 5.19
C SER A 88 -10.62 6.05 6.44
N GLY A 89 -10.97 6.92 7.38
CA GLY A 89 -10.34 7.01 8.70
C GLY A 89 -8.83 7.28 8.65
N LYS A 90 -8.03 6.56 9.45
CA LYS A 90 -6.58 6.80 9.56
C LYS A 90 -5.74 6.09 8.48
N ARG A 91 -6.37 5.32 7.60
CA ARG A 91 -5.67 4.46 6.64
C ARG A 91 -4.85 5.25 5.62
N PRO A 92 -5.35 6.38 5.06
CA PRO A 92 -4.55 7.16 4.12
C PRO A 92 -3.23 7.66 4.71
N TYR A 93 -3.24 8.13 5.96
CA TYR A 93 -2.02 8.54 6.67
C TYR A 93 -1.02 7.39 6.85
N GLY A 94 -1.50 6.16 7.04
CA GLY A 94 -0.63 4.98 7.15
C GLY A 94 0.03 4.59 5.81
N VAL A 95 -0.58 4.96 4.69
CA VAL A 95 -0.01 4.77 3.34
C VAL A 95 1.08 5.81 3.07
N LEU A 96 0.89 7.07 3.51
CA LEU A 96 1.91 8.12 3.40
C LEU A 96 3.24 7.79 4.10
N GLN A 97 3.19 6.99 5.16
CA GLN A 97 4.38 6.60 5.95
C GLN A 97 5.18 5.45 5.32
N GLN A 98 4.72 4.86 4.22
CA GLN A 98 5.35 3.69 3.63
C GLN A 98 6.61 4.08 2.85
N PRO A 99 7.74 3.34 2.97
CA PRO A 99 9.00 3.70 2.31
C PRO A 99 8.89 3.86 0.80
N ARG A 100 8.01 3.06 0.18
CA ARG A 100 7.76 3.06 -1.27
C ARG A 100 6.51 3.86 -1.68
N PHE A 101 6.03 4.76 -0.82
CA PHE A 101 4.83 5.56 -1.11
C PHE A 101 4.88 6.24 -2.49
N LYS A 102 5.95 6.99 -2.80
CA LYS A 102 6.04 7.72 -4.08
C LYS A 102 5.95 6.77 -5.28
N ALA A 103 6.64 5.64 -5.23
CA ALA A 103 6.61 4.63 -6.30
C ALA A 103 5.22 3.95 -6.38
N GLY A 104 4.61 3.63 -5.25
CA GLY A 104 3.24 3.10 -5.20
C GLY A 104 2.21 4.07 -5.75
N TYR A 105 2.36 5.37 -5.47
CA TYR A 105 1.48 6.42 -5.96
C TYR A 105 1.66 6.67 -7.47
N ASP A 106 2.90 6.74 -7.95
CA ASP A 106 3.17 6.84 -9.39
C ASP A 106 2.58 5.64 -10.13
N PHE A 107 2.67 4.45 -9.54
CA PHE A 107 2.06 3.25 -10.10
C PHE A 107 0.53 3.29 -10.07
N LEU A 108 -0.08 3.80 -9.00
CA LEU A 108 -1.53 4.02 -8.92
C LEU A 108 -2.01 4.92 -10.07
N LEU A 109 -1.30 6.02 -10.34
CA LEU A 109 -1.69 6.93 -11.41
C LEU A 109 -1.60 6.28 -12.78
N LEU A 110 -0.59 5.43 -13.03
CA LEU A 110 -0.51 4.65 -14.27
C LEU A 110 -1.71 3.69 -14.43
N ARG A 111 -2.15 3.05 -13.35
CA ARG A 111 -3.34 2.18 -13.34
C ARG A 111 -4.65 2.97 -13.55
N VAL A 112 -4.70 4.21 -13.10
CA VAL A 112 -5.82 5.12 -13.39
C VAL A 112 -5.81 5.53 -14.87
N GLU A 113 -4.64 5.91 -15.41
CA GLU A 113 -4.50 6.31 -16.82
C GLU A 113 -4.80 5.16 -17.79
N SER A 114 -4.52 3.90 -17.40
CA SER A 114 -4.90 2.72 -18.18
C SER A 114 -6.39 2.33 -18.06
N GLY A 115 -7.16 3.01 -17.20
CA GLY A 115 -8.57 2.71 -16.95
C GLY A 115 -8.81 1.48 -16.05
N GLU A 116 -7.77 0.96 -15.38
CA GLU A 116 -7.89 -0.18 -14.47
C GLU A 116 -8.55 0.22 -13.13
N ILE A 117 -8.38 1.48 -12.72
CA ILE A 117 -9.00 2.02 -11.50
C ILE A 117 -9.81 3.28 -11.85
N ASP A 118 -10.90 3.48 -11.12
CA ASP A 118 -11.69 4.71 -11.15
C ASP A 118 -10.79 5.97 -10.99
N PRO A 119 -10.82 6.90 -11.97
CA PRO A 119 -10.09 8.17 -11.90
C PRO A 119 -10.30 8.96 -10.62
N ALA A 120 -11.46 8.86 -9.99
CA ALA A 120 -11.76 9.54 -8.73
C ALA A 120 -10.85 9.09 -7.58
N VAL A 121 -10.23 7.90 -7.66
CA VAL A 121 -9.23 7.46 -6.68
C VAL A 121 -7.94 8.26 -6.84
N GLY A 122 -7.45 8.42 -8.08
CA GLY A 122 -6.24 9.19 -8.37
C GLY A 122 -6.39 10.67 -8.05
N GLU A 123 -7.53 11.26 -8.42
CA GLU A 123 -7.86 12.66 -8.10
C GLU A 123 -7.92 12.90 -6.59
N TRP A 124 -8.57 12.01 -5.84
CA TRP A 124 -8.65 12.12 -4.38
C TRP A 124 -7.27 12.08 -3.74
N TRP A 125 -6.38 11.17 -4.18
CA TRP A 125 -5.02 11.09 -3.65
C TRP A 125 -4.16 12.30 -4.00
N THR A 126 -4.32 12.83 -5.22
CA THR A 126 -3.64 14.08 -5.63
C THR A 126 -4.05 15.22 -4.71
N ALA A 127 -5.36 15.44 -4.54
CA ALA A 127 -5.87 16.49 -3.67
C ALA A 127 -5.49 16.26 -2.19
N PHE A 128 -5.49 15.01 -1.72
CA PHE A 128 -5.10 14.67 -0.35
C PHE A 128 -3.62 14.97 -0.09
N LEU A 129 -2.74 14.79 -1.09
CA LEU A 129 -1.33 15.12 -0.98
C LEU A 129 -1.08 16.63 -0.94
N ASP A 130 -1.82 17.40 -1.73
CA ASP A 130 -1.70 18.87 -1.77
C ASP A 130 -2.39 19.57 -0.60
N ALA A 131 -3.35 18.90 0.04
CA ALA A 131 -4.11 19.44 1.17
C ALA A 131 -3.27 19.66 2.44
N SER A 132 -3.60 20.72 3.18
CA SER A 132 -3.08 20.96 4.53
C SER A 132 -3.54 19.86 5.50
N ASN A 133 -2.89 19.73 6.67
CA ASN A 133 -3.26 18.70 7.65
C ASN A 133 -4.72 18.78 8.11
N GLU A 134 -5.26 19.99 8.22
CA GLU A 134 -6.66 20.26 8.59
C GLU A 134 -7.62 19.86 7.45
N ALA A 135 -7.29 20.25 6.21
CA ALA A 135 -8.08 19.89 5.03
C ALA A 135 -8.09 18.37 4.79
N ARG A 136 -6.96 17.69 5.00
CA ARG A 136 -6.86 16.21 4.91
C ARG A 136 -7.84 15.50 5.84
N ALA A 137 -8.04 16.02 7.06
CA ALA A 137 -8.97 15.41 8.01
C ALA A 137 -10.43 15.51 7.53
N ALA A 138 -10.79 16.61 6.84
CA ALA A 138 -12.12 16.82 6.27
C ALA A 138 -12.37 15.99 4.99
N MET A 139 -11.32 15.59 4.27
CA MET A 139 -11.41 14.81 3.03
C MET A 139 -11.60 13.30 3.25
N LEU A 140 -11.47 12.81 4.48
CA LEU A 140 -11.58 11.39 4.80
C LEU A 140 -13.00 10.90 4.53
N LEU A 141 -13.13 9.81 3.76
CA LEU A 141 -14.43 9.21 3.51
C LEU A 141 -14.97 8.55 4.79
N PRO A 142 -16.31 8.59 5.00
CA PRO A 142 -16.93 7.82 6.07
C PRO A 142 -16.59 6.33 5.88
N ALA A 143 -16.39 5.61 6.99
CA ALA A 143 -16.15 4.18 6.92
C ALA A 143 -17.36 3.48 6.27
N ALA A 144 -17.11 2.59 5.32
CA ALA A 144 -18.18 1.84 4.66
C ALA A 144 -18.97 1.02 5.71
N PRO A 145 -20.31 0.96 5.61
CA PRO A 145 -21.14 0.16 6.52
C PRO A 145 -20.82 -1.33 6.30
N GLY A 146 -20.09 -1.92 7.25
CA GLY A 146 -19.63 -3.31 7.17
C GLY A 146 -18.19 -3.53 7.63
N GLU A 147 -17.39 -2.47 7.77
CA GLU A 147 -16.02 -2.62 8.27
C GLU A 147 -16.00 -2.91 9.79
N PRO A 148 -15.38 -4.01 10.24
CA PRO A 148 -15.31 -4.33 11.65
C PRO A 148 -14.51 -3.24 12.37
N LYS A 149 -15.23 -2.40 13.13
CA LYS A 149 -14.66 -1.38 14.00
C LYS A 149 -13.69 -2.08 14.93
N LYS A 150 -12.39 -1.98 14.63
CA LYS A 150 -11.31 -2.66 15.36
C LYS A 150 -11.46 -2.30 16.83
N ARG A 151 -12.09 -3.19 17.61
CA ARG A 151 -12.29 -3.04 19.05
C ARG A 151 -10.91 -2.78 19.61
N ARG A 152 -10.67 -1.53 20.06
CA ARG A 152 -9.47 -1.16 20.83
C ARG A 152 -9.35 -2.23 21.91
N ARG A 153 -8.37 -3.14 21.79
CA ARG A 153 -7.98 -4.02 22.90
C ARG A 153 -7.62 -3.06 24.03
N ARG A 154 -8.54 -2.90 24.99
CA ARG A 154 -8.27 -2.20 26.24
C ARG A 154 -7.06 -2.90 26.82
N ARG A 155 -5.91 -2.22 26.82
CA ARG A 155 -4.74 -2.65 27.59
C ARG A 155 -5.24 -2.76 29.03
N ARG A 156 -5.29 -3.98 29.55
CA ARG A 156 -5.58 -4.24 30.96
C ARG A 156 -4.43 -3.58 31.75
N PRO A 157 -4.70 -2.73 32.75
CA PRO A 157 -3.63 -2.18 33.58
C PRO A 157 -2.90 -3.33 34.29
N PRO A 158 -1.56 -3.23 34.49
CA PRO A 158 -0.86 -4.17 35.34
C PRO A 158 -1.42 -4.07 36.77
N ALA A 159 -1.66 -5.22 37.40
CA ALA A 159 -2.13 -5.28 38.77
C ALA A 159 -1.07 -4.65 39.69
N ASP A 160 -1.53 -3.72 40.50
CA ASP A 160 -0.81 -3.01 41.54
C ASP A 160 -0.29 -4.03 42.57
N ALA A 161 1.04 -4.16 42.67
CA ALA A 161 1.71 -4.89 43.74
C ALA A 161 2.14 -3.87 44.79
N SER A 162 1.20 -3.55 45.68
CA SER A 162 1.39 -2.73 46.88
C SER A 162 0.90 -3.60 48.05
N GLN A 163 1.77 -4.17 48.89
CA GLN A 163 2.17 -3.71 50.24
C GLN A 163 2.62 -5.00 50.98
N ASP A 164 3.57 -5.10 51.91
CA ASP A 164 3.98 -4.29 53.07
C ASP A 164 5.43 -4.70 53.45
N ALA A 165 6.38 -3.79 53.70
CA ALA A 165 6.60 -3.05 54.95
C ALA A 165 6.85 -3.95 56.19
N LYS A 166 8.13 -4.03 56.59
CA LYS A 166 8.63 -4.45 57.92
C LYS A 166 7.88 -3.73 59.05
N PRO A 167 7.81 -4.30 60.27
CA PRO A 167 8.66 -3.82 61.40
C PRO A 167 8.96 -4.95 62.45
N PRO A 168 9.33 -4.67 63.72
CA PRO A 168 10.71 -4.61 64.21
C PRO A 168 11.04 -5.58 65.38
N GLU A 169 12.33 -5.84 65.60
CA GLU A 169 13.00 -5.95 66.92
C GLU A 169 14.53 -5.86 66.74
#